data_AF-A0A6J3KMA4-F1
#
_entry.id   AF-A0A6J3KMA4-F1
#
_cell.length_a   1.000
_cell.length_b   1.000
_cell.length_c   1.000
_cell.angle_alpha   90.00
_cell.angle_beta   90.00
_cell.angle_gamma   90.00
#
_symmetry.space_group_name_H-M   'P 1'
#
loop_
_entity.id
_entity.type
_entity.pdbx_description
1 polymer ?
#
loop_
_entity_poly.entity_id
_entity_poly.type
_entity_poly.pdbx_seq_one_letter_code
_entity_poly.pdbx_strand_id
1 'polypeptide(L)' 'MTFPQAHQVELIALAELAGISAVPGVYRIILELLALQISPEDIYVLLKQICPRPTENRAVDNIEGVPNVTTN' A
#
# COMPACT_ATOMS: atom_id res chain seq x y z
N MET A 1 12.65 14.26 -16.70
CA MET A 1 13.47 13.26 -17.44
C MET A 1 12.77 11.91 -17.33
N THR A 2 12.59 11.17 -18.44
CA THR A 2 11.99 9.83 -18.42
C THR A 2 13.05 8.81 -18.02
N PHE A 3 12.80 8.00 -16.99
CA PHE A 3 13.65 6.87 -16.67
C PHE A 3 13.54 5.81 -17.78
N PRO A 4 14.66 5.35 -18.37
CA PRO A 4 14.63 4.26 -19.34
C PRO A 4 13.97 3.00 -18.73
N GLN A 5 13.16 2.29 -19.51
CA GLN A 5 12.41 1.11 -19.05
C GLN A 5 13.31 0.05 -18.37
N ALA A 6 14.55 -0.13 -18.84
CA ALA A 6 15.52 -1.03 -18.23
C ALA A 6 15.87 -0.65 -16.77
N HIS A 7 16.06 0.65 -16.50
CA HIS A 7 16.32 1.14 -15.15
C HIS A 7 15.10 0.98 -14.24
N GLN A 8 13.88 1.04 -14.77
CA GLN A 8 12.68 0.84 -13.96
C GLN A 8 12.59 -0.61 -13.44
N VAL A 9 12.96 -1.59 -14.27
CA VAL A 9 12.98 -3.00 -13.87
C VAL A 9 14.01 -3.27 -12.77
N GLU A 10 15.22 -2.71 -12.91
CA GLU A 10 16.27 -2.84 -11.88
C GLU A 10 15.86 -2.19 -10.56
N LEU A 11 15.26 -1.00 -10.62
CA LEU A 11 14.78 -0.28 -9.44
C LEU A 11 13.64 -1.03 -8.72
N ILE A 12 12.74 -1.67 -9.47
CA ILE A 12 11.68 -2.53 -8.90
C ILE A 12 12.31 -3.75 -8.22
N ALA A 13 13.26 -4.43 -8.88
CA ALA A 13 13.94 -5.59 -8.29
C ALA A 13 14.70 -5.22 -6.99
N LEU A 14 15.32 -4.04 -6.94
CA LEU A 14 15.96 -3.52 -5.73
C LEU A 14 14.95 -3.22 -4.62
N ALA A 15 13.79 -2.66 -4.97
CA ALA A 15 12.73 -2.40 -4.00
C ALA A 15 12.20 -3.72 -3.40
N GLU A 16 11.97 -4.73 -4.23
CA GLU A 16 11.55 -6.06 -3.78
C GLU A 16 12.59 -6.71 -2.86
N LEU A 17 13.88 -6.62 -3.22
CA LEU A 17 14.98 -7.12 -2.38
C LEU A 17 15.04 -6.42 -1.01
N ALA A 18 14.68 -5.13 -0.97
CA ALA A 18 14.58 -4.35 0.27
C ALA A 18 13.29 -4.62 1.07
N GLY A 19 12.43 -5.54 0.62
CA GLY A 19 11.15 -5.85 1.25
C GLY A 19 10.05 -4.82 0.97
N ILE A 20 10.26 -3.92 0.01
CA ILE A 20 9.27 -2.94 -0.42
C ILE A 20 8.41 -3.58 -1.50
N SER A 21 7.25 -4.10 -1.09
CA SER A 21 6.23 -4.55 -2.02
C SER A 21 5.34 -3.38 -2.43
N ALA A 22 5.65 -2.76 -3.57
CA ALA A 22 4.82 -1.73 -4.18
C ALA A 22 4.27 -2.24 -5.52
N VAL A 23 2.98 -2.01 -5.77
CA VAL A 23 2.37 -2.27 -7.08
C VAL A 23 3.19 -1.52 -8.14
N PRO A 24 3.63 -2.16 -9.24
CA PRO A 24 4.51 -1.52 -10.24
C PRO A 24 4.00 -0.16 -10.74
N GLY A 25 2.68 0.01 -10.85
CA GLY A 25 2.06 1.29 -11.20
C GLY A 25 2.29 2.39 -10.17
N VAL A 26 2.18 2.08 -8.87
CA VAL A 26 2.45 3.03 -7.78
C VAL A 26 3.92 3.41 -7.76
N TYR A 27 4.80 2.42 -7.93
CA TYR A 27 6.23 2.65 -8.00
C TYR A 27 6.62 3.60 -9.15
N ARG A 28 6.01 3.42 -10.34
CA ARG A 28 6.22 4.30 -11.48
C ARG A 28 5.82 5.75 -11.19
N ILE A 29 4.67 5.95 -10.55
CA ILE A 29 4.20 7.28 -10.14
C ILE A 29 5.20 7.94 -9.18
N ILE A 30 5.68 7.20 -8.18
CA ILE A 30 6.67 7.72 -7.22
C ILE A 30 7.95 8.16 -7.94
N LEU A 31 8.47 7.36 -8.87
CA LEU A 31 9.64 7.73 -9.68
C LEU A 31 9.39 8.97 -10.54
N GLU A 32 8.19 9.11 -11.13
CA GLU A 32 7.81 10.29 -11.90
C GLU A 32 7.75 11.56 -11.02
N LEU A 33 7.21 11.46 -9.79
CA LEU A 33 7.19 12.58 -8.83
C LEU A 33 8.61 12.99 -8.41
N LEU A 34 9.50 12.01 -8.17
CA LEU A 34 10.92 12.28 -7.88
C LEU A 34 11.62 12.95 -9.07
N ALA A 35 11.30 12.56 -10.31
CA ALA A 35 11.84 13.18 -11.51
C ALA A 35 11.37 14.64 -11.71
N LEU A 36 10.25 15.04 -11.07
CA LEU A 36 9.77 16.41 -10.98
C LEU A 36 10.42 17.21 -9.85
N GLN A 37 11.40 16.63 -9.14
CA GLN A 37 12.09 17.22 -7.99
C GLN A 37 11.18 17.51 -6.79
N ILE A 38 10.11 16.73 -6.64
CA ILE A 38 9.29 16.75 -5.42
C ILE A 38 10.08 16.05 -4.30
N SER A 39 10.05 16.61 -3.09
CA SER A 39 10.78 16.02 -1.96
C SER A 39 10.22 14.63 -1.61
N PRO A 40 11.07 13.64 -1.30
CA PRO A 40 10.62 12.34 -0.81
C PRO A 40 9.72 12.44 0.43
N GLU A 41 9.98 13.43 1.30
CA GLU A 41 9.20 13.71 2.50
C GLU A 41 7.76 14.11 2.15
N ASP A 42 7.58 15.01 1.18
CA ASP A 42 6.26 15.44 0.73
C ASP A 42 5.50 14.30 0.06
N ILE A 43 6.18 13.48 -0.75
CA ILE A 43 5.61 12.27 -1.35
C ILE A 43 5.15 11.32 -0.24
N TYR A 44 5.96 11.11 0.79
CA TYR A 44 5.60 10.27 1.93
C TYR A 44 4.37 10.81 2.69
N VAL A 45 4.32 12.11 2.95
CA VAL A 45 3.16 12.76 3.61
C VAL A 45 1.91 12.59 2.76
N LEU A 46 1.99 12.81 1.45
CA LEU A 46 0.88 12.61 0.52
C LEU A 46 0.39 11.16 0.54
N LEU A 47 1.30 10.19 0.38
CA LEU A 47 0.96 8.77 0.42
C LEU A 47 0.27 8.40 1.75
N LYS A 48 0.78 8.92 2.88
CA LYS A 48 0.19 8.70 4.21
C LYS A 48 -1.21 9.27 4.36
N GLN A 49 -1.55 10.35 3.63
CA GLN A 49 -2.88 10.95 3.65
C GLN A 49 -3.89 10.18 2.80
N ILE A 50 -3.45 9.63 1.66
CA ILE A 50 -4.34 8.92 0.72
C ILE A 50 -4.48 7.43 1.05
N CYS A 51 -3.48 6.82 1.70
CA CYS A 51 -3.59 5.45 2.16
C CYS A 51 -4.60 5.41 3.31
N PRO A 52 -5.73 4.70 3.17
CA PRO A 52 -6.59 4.45 4.32
C PRO A 52 -5.73 3.78 5.37
N ARG A 53 -5.76 4.29 6.61
CA ARG A 53 -5.13 3.59 7.72
C ARG A 53 -5.66 2.16 7.67
N PRO A 54 -4.81 1.13 7.74
CA PRO A 54 -5.31 -0.21 7.97
C PRO A 54 -6.13 -0.10 9.25
N THR A 55 -7.46 -0.13 9.10
CA THR A 55 -8.35 -0.40 10.21
C THR A 55 -7.90 -1.77 10.66
N GLU A 56 -7.13 -1.80 11.74
CA GLU A 56 -6.88 -2.97 12.55
C GLU A 56 -8.16 -3.80 12.51
N ASN A 57 -8.04 -5.00 11.91
CA ASN A 57 -9.17 -5.88 11.63
C ASN A 57 -10.13 -5.84 12.81
N ARG A 58 -11.26 -5.16 12.66
CA ARG A 58 -12.40 -5.41 13.53
C ARG A 58 -12.91 -6.76 13.06
N ALA A 59 -12.25 -7.81 13.54
CA ALA A 59 -12.82 -9.14 13.62
C ALA A 59 -14.18 -8.92 14.26
N VAL A 60 -15.23 -8.99 13.43
CA VAL A 60 -16.58 -9.13 13.94
C VAL A 60 -16.69 -10.59 14.37
N ASP A 61 -16.01 -10.92 15.46
CA ASP A 61 -16.36 -12.07 16.29
C ASP A 61 -17.63 -11.67 17.05
N ASN A 62 -18.76 -11.67 16.33
CA ASN A 62 -20.06 -11.86 16.98
C ASN A 62 -20.32 -13.36 17.03
N ILE A 63 -19.56 -14.05 17.88
CA ILE A 63 -19.97 -15.32 18.48
C ILE A 63 -20.29 -15.03 19.95
N GLU A 64 -21.50 -14.55 20.19
CA GLU A 64 -22.25 -14.72 21.44
C GLU A 64 -23.62 -15.23 20.97
N GLY A 65 -24.03 -16.47 21.21
CA GLY A 65 -24.35 -17.02 22.52
C GLY A 65 -25.78 -17.57 22.46
N VAL A 66 -25.90 -18.89 22.32
CA VAL A 66 -27.11 -19.75 22.26
C VAL A 66 -27.98 -19.58 23.54
N PRO A 67 -29.35 -19.64 23.51
CA PRO A 67 -30.05 -20.94 23.58
C PRO A 67 -31.37 -21.09 22.82
N ASN A 68 -31.43 -22.18 22.05
CA ASN A 68 -32.47 -23.22 22.04
C ASN A 68 -33.87 -22.84 22.62
N VAL A 69 -34.89 -22.73 21.77
CA VAL A 69 -36.31 -22.92 22.15
C VAL A 69 -36.97 -23.83 21.13
N THR A 70 -37.18 -25.08 21.56
CA THR A 70 -38.20 -26.02 21.07
C THR A 70 -39.61 -25.50 21.43
N THR A 71 -40.65 -26.07 20.81
CA THR A 71 -42.11 -25.93 21.05
C THR A 71 -42.77 -24.68 20.44
N ASN A 72 -43.83 -24.74 19.60
CA ASN A 72 -44.84 -25.77 19.29
C ASN A 72 -45.20 -25.79 17.80
#